data_AF-A0A950YGG4-F1
#
_entry.id   AF-A0A950YGG4-F1
#
_cell.length_a   1.000
_cell.length_b   1.000
_cell.length_c   1.000
_cell.angle_alpha   90.00
_cell.angle_beta   90.00
_cell.angle_gamma   90.00
#
_symmetry.space_group_name_H-M   'P 1'
#
loop_
_entity.id
_entity.type
_entity.pdbx_description
1 polymer ?
#
loop_
_entity_poly.entity_id
_entity_poly.type
_entity_poly.pdbx_seq_one_letter_code
_entity_poly.pdbx_strand_id
1 'polypeptide(L)'
;MVARRSALGAGFDEGLSLGEDVDLVWRLHDAGWQVRYEPEVTVAHEDRVRPVAWYRRRVAYNESVAPLLRRHPARVPVLFLSPITGAAWGAALGGWPAPMAILSIVRAARLRHALTGRVPDAGAWASRAAADITVREAHDLGRAFAGPWAPFALAALGVVRAPRRRRLALALGTLLTTMVIRDWLADRPSLDPLSYTALRLADESSRGVGIWLGCLRARDFRALLPRRPPHARG
;
A
#
# COMPACT_ATOMS: atom_id res chain seq x y z
N MET A 1 20.57 -7.18 -6.10
CA MET A 1 21.03 -5.87 -5.55
C MET A 1 22.52 -5.74 -5.85
N VAL A 2 22.98 -4.54 -6.23
CA VAL A 2 24.41 -4.21 -6.31
C VAL A 2 24.68 -3.12 -5.27
N ALA A 3 25.76 -3.26 -4.50
CA ALA A 3 26.12 -2.31 -3.47
C ALA A 3 27.64 -2.12 -3.43
N ARG A 4 28.07 -0.92 -3.04
CA ARG A 4 29.49 -0.66 -2.76
C ARG A 4 29.89 -1.49 -1.55
N ARG A 5 30.99 -2.27 -1.65
CA ARG A 5 31.49 -3.10 -0.54
C ARG A 5 31.67 -2.33 0.76
N SER A 6 32.19 -1.10 0.68
CA SER A 6 32.39 -0.24 1.85
C SER A 6 31.09 0.21 2.53
N ALA A 7 29.94 0.16 1.82
CA ALA A 7 28.65 0.51 2.38
C ALA A 7 28.00 -0.67 3.13
N LEU A 8 28.37 -1.91 2.80
CA LEU A 8 27.70 -3.10 3.31
C LEU A 8 27.93 -3.35 4.81
N GLY A 9 29.03 -2.84 5.39
CA GLY A 9 29.35 -3.06 6.80
C GLY A 9 29.31 -4.55 7.17
N ALA A 10 28.45 -4.91 8.12
CA ALA A 10 28.22 -6.30 8.54
C ALA A 10 27.38 -7.14 7.55
N GLY A 11 26.84 -6.55 6.49
CA GLY A 11 26.02 -7.24 5.49
C GLY A 11 24.58 -7.48 5.93
N PHE A 12 24.03 -8.64 5.55
CA PHE A 12 22.68 -9.07 5.94
C PHE A 12 22.64 -9.49 7.41
N ASP A 13 21.51 -9.24 8.07
CA ASP A 13 21.28 -9.74 9.44
C ASP A 13 20.91 -11.23 9.36
N GLU A 14 21.79 -12.11 9.83
CA GLU A 14 21.60 -13.57 9.83
C GLU A 14 20.38 -14.02 10.67
N GLY A 15 19.89 -13.16 11.57
CA GLY A 15 18.65 -13.38 12.31
C GLY A 15 17.38 -13.15 11.47
N LEU A 16 17.50 -12.76 10.20
CA LEU A 16 16.41 -12.63 9.24
C LEU A 16 16.54 -13.70 8.15
N SER A 17 15.61 -14.67 8.13
CA SER A 17 15.51 -15.62 7.02
C SER A 17 14.74 -15.06 5.81
N LEU A 18 13.96 -13.99 6.03
CA LEU A 18 13.20 -13.26 5.01
C LEU A 18 13.15 -11.78 5.43
N GLY A 19 13.23 -10.88 4.44
CA GLY A 19 13.22 -9.43 4.64
C GLY A 19 14.58 -8.84 5.03
N GLU A 20 15.64 -9.65 4.99
CA GLU A 20 17.03 -9.26 5.21
C GLU A 20 17.51 -8.20 4.21
N ASP A 21 17.01 -8.26 2.98
CA ASP A 21 17.28 -7.31 1.91
C ASP A 21 16.64 -5.94 2.17
N VAL A 22 15.37 -5.94 2.59
CA VAL A 22 14.64 -4.74 2.98
C VAL A 22 15.27 -4.10 4.22
N ASP A 23 15.64 -4.90 5.22
CA ASP A 23 16.36 -4.44 6.41
C ASP A 23 17.69 -3.77 6.05
N LEU A 24 18.49 -4.42 5.18
CA LEU A 24 19.77 -3.87 4.73
C LEU A 24 19.58 -2.55 3.98
N VAL A 25 18.63 -2.47 3.05
CA VAL A 25 18.32 -1.24 2.31
C VAL A 25 17.94 -0.11 3.26
N TRP A 26 17.15 -0.39 4.30
CA TRP A 26 16.76 0.61 5.28
C TRP A 26 17.92 1.06 6.16
N ARG A 27 18.77 0.15 6.63
CA ARG A 27 20.00 0.48 7.35
C ARG A 27 20.96 1.31 6.51
N LEU A 28 21.12 1.00 5.22
CA LEU A 28 21.92 1.80 4.30
C LEU A 28 21.38 3.22 4.17
N HIS A 29 20.05 3.37 4.00
CA HIS A 29 19.42 4.68 3.96
C HIS A 29 19.60 5.46 5.27
N ASP A 30 19.43 4.81 6.42
CA ASP A 30 19.64 5.44 7.74
C ASP A 30 21.10 5.83 7.97
N ALA A 31 22.05 5.10 7.39
CA ALA A 31 23.47 5.44 7.39
C ALA A 31 23.85 6.55 6.38
N GLY A 32 22.87 7.16 5.71
CA GLY A 32 23.08 8.26 4.77
C GLY A 32 23.52 7.84 3.37
N TRP A 33 23.53 6.53 3.06
CA TRP A 33 23.80 6.07 1.71
C TRP A 33 22.61 6.34 0.79
N GLN A 34 22.92 6.70 -0.45
CA GLN A 34 21.91 6.81 -1.49
C GLN A 34 21.49 5.42 -1.96
N VAL A 35 20.19 5.15 -1.88
CA VAL A 35 19.57 3.95 -2.44
C VAL A 35 18.78 4.37 -3.68
N ARG A 36 19.06 3.73 -4.82
CA ARG A 36 18.42 4.03 -6.10
C ARG A 36 17.80 2.76 -6.69
N TYR A 37 16.57 2.89 -7.16
CA TYR A 37 15.93 1.88 -8.00
C TYR A 37 16.33 2.08 -9.47
N GLU A 38 16.72 1.01 -10.14
CA GLU A 38 17.10 0.99 -11.56
C GLU A 38 16.07 0.18 -12.35
N PRO A 39 15.09 0.81 -13.01
CA PRO A 39 14.04 0.10 -13.74
C PRO A 39 14.50 -0.52 -15.06
N GLU A 40 15.63 -0.08 -15.64
CA GLU A 40 16.11 -0.58 -16.94
C GLU A 40 16.82 -1.94 -16.83
N VAL A 41 17.28 -2.31 -15.64
CA VAL A 41 17.95 -3.59 -15.40
C VAL A 41 16.92 -4.66 -15.08
N THR A 42 16.87 -5.69 -15.91
CA THR A 42 16.02 -6.87 -15.71
C THR A 42 16.87 -8.08 -15.32
N VAL A 43 16.39 -8.84 -14.34
CA VAL A 43 17.02 -10.10 -13.91
C VAL A 43 15.96 -11.19 -13.92
N ALA A 44 16.16 -12.20 -14.76
CA ALA A 44 15.30 -13.38 -14.77
C ALA A 44 15.68 -14.27 -13.59
N HIS A 45 14.68 -14.71 -12.83
CA HIS A 45 14.83 -15.73 -11.81
C HIS A 45 13.73 -16.78 -11.98
N GLU A 46 14.01 -18.01 -11.61
CA GLU A 46 12.97 -19.01 -11.47
C GLU A 46 12.06 -18.63 -10.30
N ASP A 47 10.75 -18.73 -10.49
CA ASP A 47 9.77 -18.55 -9.43
C ASP A 47 8.88 -19.80 -9.34
N ARG A 48 8.21 -19.94 -8.20
CA ARG A 48 7.27 -21.02 -7.95
C ARG A 48 6.03 -20.76 -8.81
N VAL A 49 5.84 -21.59 -9.83
CA VAL A 49 4.67 -21.48 -10.73
C VAL A 49 3.44 -22.27 -10.27
N ARG A 50 3.60 -23.20 -9.31
CA ARG A 50 2.48 -23.95 -8.75
C ARG A 50 1.66 -23.05 -7.81
N PRO A 51 0.34 -22.88 -7.99
CA PRO A 51 -0.45 -21.89 -7.25
C PRO A 51 -0.31 -21.96 -5.73
N VAL A 52 -0.36 -23.16 -5.15
CA VAL A 52 -0.22 -23.35 -3.70
C VAL A 52 1.19 -23.02 -3.21
N ALA A 53 2.23 -23.40 -3.96
CA ALA A 53 3.62 -23.12 -3.59
C ALA A 53 3.92 -21.61 -3.69
N TRP A 54 3.39 -20.96 -4.73
CA TRP A 54 3.43 -19.50 -4.90
C TRP A 54 2.76 -18.79 -3.72
N TYR A 55 1.52 -19.17 -3.39
CA TYR A 55 0.75 -18.55 -2.31
C TYR A 55 1.46 -18.69 -0.96
N ARG A 56 1.93 -19.89 -0.62
CA ARG A 56 2.69 -20.14 0.63
C ARG A 56 3.95 -19.29 0.70
N ARG A 57 4.67 -19.12 -0.41
CA ARG A 57 5.85 -18.26 -0.44
C ARG A 57 5.49 -16.80 -0.20
N ARG A 58 4.42 -16.31 -0.83
CA ARG A 58 3.94 -14.94 -0.63
C ARG A 58 3.50 -14.69 0.82
N VAL A 59 2.80 -15.64 1.45
CA VAL A 59 2.49 -15.58 2.88
C VAL A 59 3.76 -15.49 3.71
N ALA A 60 4.74 -16.38 3.49
CA ALA A 60 6.00 -16.39 4.24
C ALA A 60 6.79 -15.07 4.11
N TYR A 61 6.86 -14.49 2.91
CA TYR A 61 7.47 -13.17 2.74
C TYR A 61 6.76 -12.10 3.56
N ASN A 62 5.43 -12.10 3.60
CA ASN A 62 4.67 -11.11 4.35
C ASN A 62 4.70 -11.33 5.87
N GLU A 63 5.01 -12.54 6.36
CA GLU A 63 5.29 -12.78 7.79
C GLU A 63 6.55 -12.04 8.28
N SER A 64 7.50 -11.75 7.37
CA SER A 64 8.71 -10.96 7.70
C SER A 64 8.42 -9.53 8.15
N VAL A 65 7.17 -9.05 7.98
CA VAL A 65 6.74 -7.74 8.50
C VAL A 65 6.98 -7.63 10.01
N ALA A 66 6.84 -8.72 10.77
CA ALA A 66 6.96 -8.68 12.23
C ALA A 66 8.41 -8.43 12.70
N PRO A 67 9.42 -9.19 12.25
CA PRO A 67 10.80 -8.87 12.58
C PRO A 67 11.28 -7.53 11.99
N LEU A 68 10.74 -7.11 10.83
CA LEU A 68 10.99 -5.78 10.26
C LEU A 68 10.39 -4.66 11.12
N LEU A 69 9.17 -4.84 11.64
CA LEU A 69 8.50 -3.87 12.51
C LEU A 69 9.24 -3.65 13.83
N ARG A 70 9.88 -4.69 14.38
CA ARG A 70 10.70 -4.53 15.59
C ARG A 70 11.95 -3.68 15.33
N ARG A 71 12.60 -3.88 14.18
CA ARG A 71 13.84 -3.17 13.80
C ARG A 71 13.57 -1.77 13.26
N HIS A 72 12.50 -1.61 12.48
CA HIS A 72 12.13 -0.39 11.76
C HIS A 72 10.67 0.01 12.00
N PRO A 73 10.30 0.42 13.24
CA PRO A 73 8.90 0.60 13.61
C PRO A 73 8.12 1.58 12.74
N ALA A 74 8.77 2.55 12.11
CA ALA A 74 8.12 3.59 11.31
C ALA A 74 7.88 3.22 9.83
N ARG A 75 8.43 2.10 9.33
CA ARG A 75 8.51 1.80 7.88
C ARG A 75 7.54 0.74 7.37
N VAL A 76 6.84 0.04 8.26
CA VAL A 76 5.93 -1.07 7.93
C VAL A 76 4.48 -0.85 8.40
N PRO A 77 3.85 0.31 8.15
CA PRO A 77 2.40 0.40 8.33
C PRO A 77 1.66 -0.34 7.21
N VAL A 78 0.42 -0.73 7.46
CA VAL A 78 -0.48 -1.26 6.42
C VAL A 78 -0.74 -0.25 5.30
N LEU A 79 -0.74 1.03 5.67
CA LEU A 79 -1.12 2.17 4.83
C LEU A 79 -0.53 3.46 5.43
N PHE A 80 -0.02 4.34 4.56
CA PHE A 80 0.27 5.71 4.93
C PHE A 80 -0.95 6.60 4.68
N LEU A 81 -1.60 7.05 5.75
CA LEU A 81 -2.80 7.87 5.68
C LEU A 81 -2.76 8.95 6.75
N SER A 82 -3.01 10.21 6.36
CA SER A 82 -3.15 11.29 7.33
C SER A 82 -4.50 11.17 8.07
N PRO A 83 -4.61 11.63 9.34
CA PRO A 83 -5.86 11.54 10.09
C PRO A 83 -7.06 12.21 9.40
N ILE A 84 -6.86 13.39 8.80
CA ILE A 84 -7.94 14.11 8.09
C ILE A 84 -8.38 13.36 6.83
N THR A 85 -7.43 12.75 6.12
CA THR A 85 -7.71 11.89 4.96
C THR A 85 -8.46 10.63 5.38
N GLY A 86 -8.04 10.00 6.48
CA GLY A 86 -8.72 8.84 7.06
C GLY A 86 -10.16 9.13 7.48
N ALA A 87 -10.39 10.29 8.12
CA ALA A 87 -11.74 10.73 8.46
C ALA A 87 -12.60 10.96 7.21
N ALA A 88 -12.06 11.58 6.17
CA ALA A 88 -12.78 11.82 4.92
C ALA A 88 -13.16 10.52 4.19
N TRP A 89 -12.25 9.54 4.13
CA TRP A 89 -12.54 8.22 3.58
C TRP A 89 -13.53 7.43 4.45
N GLY A 90 -13.40 7.51 5.77
CA GLY A 90 -14.35 6.91 6.71
C GLY A 90 -15.76 7.46 6.53
N ALA A 91 -15.91 8.77 6.36
CA ALA A 91 -17.19 9.41 6.05
C ALA A 91 -17.74 8.94 4.70
N ALA A 92 -16.89 8.86 3.66
CA ALA A 92 -17.29 8.38 2.34
C ALA A 92 -17.79 6.93 2.39
N LEU A 93 -17.09 6.04 3.09
CA LEU A 93 -17.51 4.65 3.34
C LEU A 93 -18.81 4.58 4.15
N GLY A 94 -19.05 5.54 5.05
CA GLY A 94 -20.30 5.73 5.78
C GLY A 94 -21.46 6.29 4.94
N GLY A 95 -21.23 6.64 3.67
CA GLY A 95 -22.23 7.21 2.77
C GLY A 95 -22.30 8.74 2.79
N TRP A 96 -21.30 9.42 3.35
CA TRP A 96 -21.17 10.87 3.34
C TRP A 96 -19.91 11.29 2.57
N PRO A 97 -19.98 11.46 1.23
CA PRO A 97 -18.80 11.74 0.40
C PRO A 97 -18.36 13.22 0.43
N ALA A 98 -19.17 14.13 1.00
CA ALA A 98 -18.87 15.56 0.99
C ALA A 98 -17.52 15.94 1.62
N PRO A 99 -17.09 15.36 2.78
CA PRO A 99 -15.76 15.61 3.32
C PRO A 99 -14.62 15.27 2.35
N MET A 100 -14.76 14.22 1.54
CA MET A 100 -13.76 13.87 0.53
C MET A 100 -13.72 14.87 -0.62
N ALA A 101 -14.89 15.34 -1.07
CA ALA A 101 -14.99 16.39 -2.08
C ALA A 101 -14.35 17.69 -1.60
N ILE A 102 -14.67 18.12 -0.37
CA ILE A 102 -14.08 19.31 0.26
C ILE A 102 -12.56 19.16 0.37
N LEU A 103 -12.07 18.02 0.86
CA LEU A 103 -10.64 17.76 0.98
C LEU A 103 -9.93 17.85 -0.38
N SER A 104 -10.55 17.31 -1.43
CA SER A 104 -10.02 17.36 -2.79
C SER A 104 -9.96 18.79 -3.34
N ILE A 105 -11.00 19.60 -3.10
CA ILE A 105 -11.04 21.03 -3.47
C ILE A 105 -9.95 21.80 -2.73
N VAL A 106 -9.81 21.61 -1.41
CA VAL A 106 -8.78 22.28 -0.60
C VAL A 106 -7.37 21.89 -1.06
N ARG A 107 -7.12 20.62 -1.39
CA ARG A 107 -5.85 20.14 -1.96
C ARG A 107 -5.54 20.86 -3.28
N ALA A 108 -6.49 20.89 -4.21
CA ALA A 108 -6.34 21.56 -5.49
C ALA A 108 -6.10 23.07 -5.33
N ALA A 109 -6.83 23.74 -4.44
CA ALA A 109 -6.67 25.17 -4.19
C ALA A 109 -5.28 25.51 -3.61
N ARG A 110 -4.82 24.76 -2.60
CA ARG A 110 -3.48 24.95 -2.01
C ARG A 110 -2.37 24.71 -3.03
N LEU A 111 -2.52 23.66 -3.84
CA LEU A 111 -1.53 23.31 -4.85
C LEU A 111 -1.50 24.33 -5.99
N ARG A 112 -2.67 24.79 -6.46
CA ARG A 112 -2.77 25.89 -7.42
C ARG A 112 -2.06 27.13 -6.89
N HIS A 113 -2.33 27.51 -5.64
CA HIS A 113 -1.69 28.67 -5.03
C HIS A 113 -0.16 28.53 -4.97
N ALA A 114 0.33 27.36 -4.56
CA ALA A 114 1.77 27.09 -4.50
C ALA A 114 2.45 27.03 -5.89
N LEU A 115 1.71 26.84 -6.97
CA LEU A 115 2.25 26.68 -8.32
C LEU A 115 1.99 27.87 -9.24
N THR A 116 1.17 28.83 -8.80
CA THR A 116 0.86 30.02 -9.58
C THR A 116 2.15 30.81 -9.82
N GLY A 117 2.45 31.11 -11.08
CA GLY A 117 3.68 31.77 -11.50
C GLY A 117 4.92 30.86 -11.62
N ARG A 118 4.81 29.56 -11.31
CA ARG A 118 5.92 28.58 -11.43
C ARG A 118 5.72 27.58 -12.55
N VAL A 119 4.47 27.30 -12.93
CA VAL A 119 4.11 26.31 -13.94
C VAL A 119 2.96 26.84 -14.79
N PRO A 120 2.98 26.62 -16.13
CA PRO A 120 1.83 26.87 -16.97
C PRO A 120 0.59 26.09 -16.47
N ASP A 121 -0.59 26.69 -16.60
CA ASP A 121 -1.87 26.07 -16.25
C ASP A 121 -1.93 25.46 -14.83
N ALA A 122 -1.38 26.17 -13.85
CA ALA A 122 -1.31 25.74 -12.45
C ALA A 122 -2.66 25.23 -11.89
N GLY A 123 -3.79 25.79 -12.35
CA GLY A 123 -5.12 25.31 -11.98
C GLY A 123 -5.43 23.90 -12.49
N ALA A 124 -5.22 23.64 -13.78
CA ALA A 124 -5.46 22.33 -14.38
C ALA A 124 -4.49 21.27 -13.84
N TRP A 125 -3.22 21.64 -13.65
CA TRP A 125 -2.24 20.76 -13.02
C TRP A 125 -2.65 20.39 -11.59
N ALA A 126 -3.00 21.39 -10.76
CA ALA A 126 -3.39 21.18 -9.37
C ALA A 126 -4.64 20.31 -9.22
N SER A 127 -5.65 20.50 -10.08
CA SER A 127 -6.86 19.67 -10.09
C SER A 127 -6.55 18.22 -10.45
N ARG A 128 -5.72 17.98 -11.49
CA ARG A 128 -5.29 16.62 -11.87
C ARG A 128 -4.48 15.95 -10.78
N ALA A 129 -3.54 16.68 -10.16
CA ALA A 129 -2.74 16.16 -9.07
C ALA A 129 -3.60 15.81 -7.84
N ALA A 130 -4.59 16.65 -7.48
CA ALA A 130 -5.52 16.36 -6.40
C ALA A 130 -6.37 15.11 -6.68
N ALA A 131 -6.88 14.97 -7.91
CA ALA A 131 -7.62 13.78 -8.32
C ALA A 131 -6.74 12.52 -8.26
N ASP A 132 -5.52 12.58 -8.77
CA ASP A 132 -4.57 11.47 -8.77
C ASP A 132 -4.14 11.06 -7.35
N ILE A 133 -4.01 12.02 -6.42
CA ILE A 133 -3.85 11.72 -4.98
C ILE A 133 -5.03 10.91 -4.46
N THR A 134 -6.27 11.34 -4.72
CA THR A 134 -7.47 10.63 -4.25
C THR A 134 -7.57 9.23 -4.88
N VAL A 135 -7.21 9.07 -6.16
CA VAL A 135 -7.20 7.76 -6.83
C VAL A 135 -6.09 6.85 -6.26
N ARG A 136 -4.92 7.39 -5.91
CA ARG A 136 -3.86 6.63 -5.20
C ARG A 136 -4.36 6.14 -3.83
N GLU A 137 -4.97 7.03 -3.06
CA GLU A 137 -5.51 6.67 -1.74
C GLU A 137 -6.61 5.60 -1.85
N ALA A 138 -7.47 5.70 -2.86
CA ALA A 138 -8.49 4.68 -3.15
C ALA A 138 -7.87 3.32 -3.51
N HIS A 139 -6.82 3.33 -4.33
CA HIS A 139 -6.05 2.13 -4.68
C HIS A 139 -5.40 1.50 -3.45
N ASP A 140 -4.68 2.29 -2.63
CA ASP A 140 -4.02 1.77 -1.42
C ASP A 140 -5.03 1.24 -0.38
N LEU A 141 -6.20 1.88 -0.25
CA LEU A 141 -7.31 1.37 0.56
C LEU A 141 -7.88 0.07 -0.01
N GLY A 142 -8.02 -0.02 -1.34
CA GLY A 142 -8.42 -1.25 -2.02
C GLY A 142 -7.47 -2.41 -1.68
N ARG A 143 -6.15 -2.17 -1.75
CA ARG A 143 -5.15 -3.16 -1.32
C ARG A 143 -5.32 -3.52 0.14
N ALA A 144 -5.45 -2.54 1.03
CA ALA A 144 -5.65 -2.78 2.46
C ALA A 144 -6.88 -3.68 2.71
N PHE A 145 -8.03 -3.38 2.10
CA PHE A 145 -9.26 -4.15 2.25
C PHE A 145 -9.28 -5.50 1.51
N ALA A 146 -8.49 -5.66 0.44
CA ALA A 146 -8.27 -6.95 -0.23
C ALA A 146 -7.36 -7.89 0.58
N GLY A 147 -6.49 -7.31 1.42
CA GLY A 147 -5.51 -8.05 2.22
C GLY A 147 -5.69 -7.85 3.73
N PRO A 148 -4.81 -7.10 4.41
CA PRO A 148 -4.76 -7.09 5.89
C PRO A 148 -6.04 -6.62 6.60
N TRP A 149 -6.84 -5.75 5.97
CA TRP A 149 -8.11 -5.26 6.51
C TRP A 149 -9.35 -6.02 6.02
N ALA A 150 -9.18 -7.08 5.23
CA ALA A 150 -10.30 -7.91 4.77
C ALA A 150 -11.19 -8.43 5.92
N PRO A 151 -10.65 -8.92 7.06
CA PRO A 151 -11.48 -9.35 8.19
C PRO A 151 -12.38 -8.24 8.73
N PHE A 152 -11.88 -7.00 8.79
CA PHE A 152 -12.66 -5.85 9.27
C PHE A 152 -13.75 -5.45 8.28
N ALA A 153 -13.47 -5.48 6.97
CA ALA A 153 -14.47 -5.21 5.94
C ALA A 153 -15.61 -6.24 5.98
N LEU A 154 -15.27 -7.52 6.10
CA LEU A 154 -16.25 -8.61 6.19
C LEU A 154 -17.10 -8.50 7.47
N ALA A 155 -16.47 -8.24 8.61
CA ALA A 155 -17.18 -8.01 9.86
C ALA A 155 -18.14 -6.82 9.76
N ALA A 156 -17.70 -5.70 9.18
CA ALA A 156 -18.55 -4.52 8.97
C ALA A 156 -19.75 -4.82 8.06
N LEU A 157 -19.56 -5.59 6.98
CA LEU A 157 -20.65 -6.03 6.11
C LEU A 157 -21.64 -6.95 6.84
N GLY A 158 -21.18 -7.78 7.77
CA GLY A 158 -22.02 -8.70 8.55
C GLY A 158 -22.89 -8.01 9.59
N VAL A 159 -22.39 -6.95 10.24
CA VAL A 159 -23.09 -6.27 11.35
C VAL A 159 -24.04 -5.16 10.87
N VAL A 160 -23.77 -4.56 9.71
CA VAL A 160 -24.53 -3.39 9.23
C VAL A 160 -25.88 -3.80 8.60
N ARG A 161 -26.93 -3.01 8.88
CA ARG A 161 -28.29 -3.20 8.33
C ARG A 161 -28.35 -3.05 6.80
N ALA A 162 -29.30 -3.73 6.17
CA ALA A 162 -29.43 -3.87 4.71
C ALA A 162 -29.18 -2.61 3.85
N PRO A 163 -29.81 -1.43 4.09
CA PRO A 163 -29.60 -0.27 3.23
C PRO A 163 -28.18 0.30 3.35
N ARG A 164 -27.59 0.25 4.55
CA ARG A 164 -26.20 0.69 4.80
C ARG A 164 -25.20 -0.36 4.30
N ARG A 165 -25.52 -1.65 4.43
CA ARG A 165 -24.70 -2.76 3.94
C ARG A 165 -24.52 -2.69 2.42
N ARG A 166 -25.60 -2.44 1.66
CA ARG A 166 -25.51 -2.27 0.20
C ARG A 166 -24.58 -1.12 -0.18
N ARG A 167 -24.68 0.03 0.51
CA ARG A 167 -23.81 1.19 0.27
C ARG A 167 -22.35 0.89 0.59
N LEU A 168 -22.09 0.26 1.73
CA LEU A 168 -20.74 -0.16 2.12
C LEU A 168 -20.15 -1.16 1.13
N ALA A 169 -20.94 -2.15 0.69
CA ALA A 169 -20.53 -3.15 -0.30
C ALA A 169 -20.18 -2.49 -1.65
N LEU A 170 -20.99 -1.54 -2.12
CA LEU A 170 -20.69 -0.77 -3.33
C LEU A 170 -19.42 0.07 -3.16
N ALA A 171 -19.25 0.74 -2.02
CA ALA A 171 -18.06 1.56 -1.77
C ALA A 171 -16.77 0.71 -1.73
N LEU A 172 -16.80 -0.41 -1.01
CA LEU A 172 -15.69 -1.38 -0.98
C LEU A 172 -15.43 -1.97 -2.37
N GLY A 173 -16.49 -2.33 -3.11
CA GLY A 173 -16.40 -2.80 -4.49
C GLY A 173 -15.72 -1.79 -5.41
N THR A 174 -16.03 -0.51 -5.27
CA THR A 174 -15.35 0.57 -6.01
C THR A 174 -13.86 0.67 -5.66
N LEU A 175 -13.49 0.54 -4.38
CA LEU A 175 -12.08 0.54 -3.96
C LEU A 175 -11.32 -0.65 -4.55
N LEU A 176 -11.89 -1.86 -4.46
CA LEU A 176 -11.30 -3.07 -5.04
C LEU A 176 -11.19 -2.97 -6.57
N THR A 177 -12.20 -2.42 -7.23
CA THR A 177 -12.19 -2.22 -8.69
C THR A 177 -11.12 -1.19 -9.09
N THR A 178 -11.01 -0.09 -8.34
CA THR A 178 -9.97 0.93 -8.55
C THR A 178 -8.58 0.33 -8.38
N MET A 179 -8.39 -0.53 -7.37
CA MET A 179 -7.15 -1.26 -7.15
C MET A 179 -6.78 -2.09 -8.39
N VAL A 180 -7.67 -2.99 -8.81
CA VAL A 180 -7.44 -3.94 -9.90
C VAL A 180 -7.21 -3.23 -11.23
N ILE A 181 -8.02 -2.22 -11.57
CA ILE A 181 -7.89 -1.49 -12.84
C ILE A 181 -6.56 -0.74 -12.89
N ARG A 182 -6.17 -0.07 -11.80
CA ARG A 182 -4.90 0.68 -11.77
C ARG A 182 -3.70 -0.24 -11.90
N ASP A 183 -3.70 -1.37 -11.20
CA ASP A 183 -2.62 -2.35 -11.32
C ASP A 183 -2.58 -2.96 -12.71
N TRP A 184 -3.74 -3.29 -13.30
CA TRP A 184 -3.81 -3.81 -14.67
C TRP A 184 -3.22 -2.84 -15.69
N LEU A 185 -3.56 -1.55 -15.59
CA LEU A 185 -3.05 -0.51 -16.49
C LEU A 185 -1.53 -0.29 -16.34
N ALA A 186 -1.00 -0.50 -15.13
CA ALA A 186 0.43 -0.41 -14.85
C ALA A 186 1.20 -1.64 -15.34
N ASP A 187 0.70 -2.83 -15.03
CA ASP A 187 1.36 -4.11 -15.33
C ASP A 187 1.25 -4.49 -16.82
N ARG A 188 0.15 -4.09 -17.47
CA ARG A 188 -0.21 -4.50 -18.86
C ARG A 188 -0.03 -6.00 -19.09
N PRO A 189 -0.71 -6.85 -18.30
CA PRO A 189 -0.48 -8.29 -18.31
C PRO A 189 -0.98 -8.92 -19.62
N SER A 190 -0.41 -10.08 -19.97
CA SER A 190 -0.91 -10.95 -21.05
C SER A 190 -2.04 -11.89 -20.59
N LEU A 191 -2.68 -11.60 -19.45
CA LEU A 191 -3.77 -12.38 -18.86
C LEU A 191 -5.10 -11.76 -19.24
N ASP A 192 -6.20 -12.52 -19.13
CA ASP A 192 -7.55 -11.94 -19.24
C ASP A 192 -7.97 -11.22 -17.93
N PRO A 193 -8.94 -10.28 -17.99
CA PRO A 193 -9.38 -9.48 -16.84
C PRO A 193 -9.79 -10.29 -15.61
N LEU A 194 -10.42 -11.44 -15.80
CA LEU A 194 -10.93 -12.25 -14.70
C LEU A 194 -9.78 -13.00 -14.01
N SER A 195 -8.91 -13.65 -14.78
CA SER A 195 -7.75 -14.36 -14.25
C SER A 195 -6.80 -13.43 -13.49
N TYR A 196 -6.54 -12.24 -14.04
CA TYR A 196 -5.73 -11.23 -13.35
C TYR A 196 -6.38 -10.78 -12.05
N THR A 197 -7.68 -10.49 -12.07
CA THR A 197 -8.41 -10.06 -10.87
C THR A 197 -8.32 -11.13 -9.78
N ALA A 198 -8.55 -12.39 -10.13
CA ALA A 198 -8.45 -13.50 -9.19
C ALA A 198 -7.03 -13.64 -8.61
N LEU A 199 -6.00 -13.55 -9.45
CA LEU A 199 -4.60 -13.62 -9.01
C LEU A 199 -4.19 -12.43 -8.14
N ARG A 200 -4.62 -11.21 -8.49
CA ARG A 200 -4.34 -10.01 -7.69
C ARG A 200 -5.02 -10.07 -6.33
N LEU A 201 -6.27 -10.53 -6.27
CA LEU A 201 -6.96 -10.77 -4.99
C LEU A 201 -6.28 -11.88 -4.17
N ALA A 202 -5.81 -12.95 -4.83
CA ALA A 202 -5.03 -13.98 -4.15
C ALA A 202 -3.71 -13.43 -3.59
N ASP A 203 -2.98 -12.60 -4.34
CA ASP A 203 -1.75 -11.94 -3.89
C ASP A 203 -2.00 -11.04 -2.67
N GLU A 204 -3.02 -10.17 -2.73
CA GLU A 204 -3.39 -9.31 -1.61
C GLU A 204 -3.87 -10.11 -0.39
N SER A 205 -4.63 -11.19 -0.59
CA SER A 205 -5.03 -12.08 0.51
C SER A 205 -3.81 -12.75 1.16
N SER A 206 -2.81 -13.16 0.37
CA SER A 206 -1.58 -13.76 0.87
C SER A 206 -0.78 -12.77 1.72
N ARG A 207 -0.80 -11.48 1.34
CA ARG A 207 -0.26 -10.38 2.14
C ARG A 207 -1.02 -10.23 3.45
N GLY A 208 -2.35 -10.22 3.40
CA GLY A 208 -3.19 -10.19 4.59
C GLY A 208 -2.88 -11.31 5.57
N VAL A 209 -2.90 -12.56 5.08
CA VAL A 209 -2.62 -13.75 5.89
C VAL A 209 -1.23 -13.71 6.49
N GLY A 210 -0.20 -13.39 5.69
CA GLY A 210 1.19 -13.31 6.18
C GLY A 210 1.37 -12.25 7.26
N ILE A 211 0.81 -11.06 7.08
CA ILE A 211 0.88 -9.99 8.09
C ILE A 211 0.17 -10.42 9.38
N TRP A 212 -1.04 -10.98 9.30
CA TRP A 212 -1.77 -11.46 10.48
C TRP A 212 -1.00 -12.56 11.23
N LEU A 213 -0.45 -13.55 10.52
CA LEU A 213 0.36 -14.61 11.13
C LEU A 213 1.60 -14.03 11.81
N GLY A 214 2.31 -13.10 11.17
CA GLY A 214 3.44 -12.39 11.74
C GLY A 214 3.06 -11.61 13.01
N CYS A 215 1.97 -10.84 12.96
CA CYS A 215 1.45 -10.07 14.10
C CYS A 215 1.05 -10.97 15.28
N LEU A 216 0.34 -12.07 15.03
CA LEU A 216 -0.10 -13.00 16.06
C LEU A 216 1.09 -13.68 16.75
N ARG A 217 2.09 -14.16 15.98
CA ARG A 217 3.28 -14.80 16.54
C ARG A 217 4.15 -13.83 17.35
N ALA A 218 4.31 -12.60 16.86
CA ALA A 218 5.10 -11.58 17.54
C ALA A 218 4.33 -10.83 18.64
N ARG A 219 3.01 -11.04 18.74
CA ARG A 219 2.08 -10.28 19.60
C ARG A 219 2.20 -8.76 19.39
N ASP A 220 2.42 -8.34 18.15
CA ASP A 220 2.57 -6.94 17.76
C ASP A 220 1.73 -6.63 16.51
N PHE A 221 0.64 -5.89 16.71
CA PHE A 221 -0.34 -5.58 15.66
C PHE A 221 -0.13 -4.21 15.02
N ARG A 222 0.97 -3.51 15.32
CA ARG A 222 1.21 -2.16 14.76
C ARG A 222 1.36 -2.17 13.23
N ALA A 223 1.73 -3.30 12.63
CA ALA A 223 1.75 -3.47 11.16
C ALA A 223 0.34 -3.41 10.52
N LEU A 224 -0.73 -3.61 11.28
CA LEU A 224 -2.12 -3.48 10.81
C LEU A 224 -2.65 -2.05 10.94
N LEU A 225 -1.91 -1.15 11.59
CA LEU A 225 -2.36 0.21 11.85
C LEU A 225 -1.90 1.16 10.74
N PRO A 226 -2.73 2.14 10.34
CA PRO A 226 -2.29 3.18 9.45
C PRO A 226 -1.29 4.08 10.16
N ARG A 227 -0.39 4.71 9.39
CA ARG A 227 0.49 5.75 9.91
C ARG A 227 0.45 7.01 9.08
N ARG A 228 0.74 8.14 9.70
CA ARG A 228 0.95 9.37 8.96
C ARG A 228 2.18 9.20 8.03
N PRO A 229 2.12 9.66 6.77
CA PRO A 229 3.30 9.72 5.92
C PRO A 229 4.45 10.46 6.63
N PRO A 230 5.70 9.97 6.53
CA PRO A 230 6.85 10.70 7.06
C PRO A 230 6.94 12.08 6.37
N HIS A 231 7.36 13.09 7.12
CA HIS A 231 7.65 14.39 6.53
C HIS A 231 8.78 14.24 5.51
N ALA A 232 8.60 14.79 4.30
CA ALA A 232 9.71 14.97 3.38
C ALA A 232 10.74 15.86 4.10
N ARG A 233 11.89 15.30 4.47
CA ARG A 233 13.02 16.10 4.93
C ARG A 233 13.47 16.89 3.71
N GLY A 234 13.39 18.22 3.80
CA GLY A 234 13.90 19.15 2.79
C GLY A 234 15.41 19.18 2.76
#